data_AF-D8UK76-F1
#
_entry.id   AF-D8UK76-F1
#
_cell.length_a   1.000
_cell.length_b   1.000
_cell.length_c   1.000
_cell.angle_alpha   90.00
_cell.angle_beta   90.00
_cell.angle_gamma   90.00
#
_symmetry.space_group_name_H-M   'P 1'
#
loop_
_entity.id
_entity.type
_entity.pdbx_description
1 polymer ?
#
loop_
_entity_poly.entity_id
_entity_poly.type
_entity_poly.pdbx_seq_one_letter_code
_entity_poly.pdbx_strand_id
1 'polypeptide(L)'
;MTQNSRQLHACALWAACVGCKRHAMRDKNVVPMAQPIPVWLDCDPGHDDATAILLAGHTPGLRLLGISTIGGNQTLAKVTQNALDVLDAVGLCDVGVVAGQPRPLMRGPLLCPEIHGDTGLDGPGGGRLLPRSPRALLPGKAIHVMYGAIAEAYEQLQQQDQQPPLAPAGMPEGAAAGMSGVDGSRPIATKASDVIKVRLICTGALTNAALLLTVYPEVVDWLEVALMGGCMGVGNTGPVVEFNIQTDPEAAKIVFESGVPLTMVPLE
;
A
#
# COMPACT_ATOMS: atom_id res chain seq x y z
N MET A 1 22.28 -11.06 18.62
CA MET A 1 22.32 -9.69 18.06
C MET A 1 22.88 -9.61 16.62
N THR A 2 22.76 -10.63 15.75
CA THR A 2 23.45 -10.61 14.43
C THR A 2 22.66 -11.19 13.25
N GLN A 3 21.35 -11.41 13.36
CA GLN A 3 20.51 -11.88 12.23
C GLN A 3 19.73 -10.75 11.53
N ASN A 4 19.29 -9.70 12.25
CA ASN A 4 18.53 -8.58 11.65
C ASN A 4 19.34 -7.70 10.68
N SER A 5 20.67 -7.64 10.80
CA SER A 5 21.50 -6.78 9.93
C SER A 5 21.73 -7.33 8.52
N ARG A 6 21.40 -8.60 8.27
CA ARG A 6 21.53 -9.23 6.94
C ARG A 6 20.29 -9.09 6.07
N GLN A 7 19.10 -8.97 6.66
CA GLN A 7 17.86 -8.68 5.92
C GLN A 7 17.78 -7.21 5.51
N LEU A 8 18.21 -6.27 6.37
CA LEU A 8 18.28 -4.84 6.04
C LEU A 8 19.27 -4.52 4.91
N HIS A 9 20.38 -5.26 4.80
CA HIS A 9 21.28 -5.15 3.65
C HIS A 9 20.66 -5.66 2.33
N ALA A 10 19.72 -6.60 2.38
CA ALA A 10 19.06 -7.11 1.19
C ALA A 10 18.09 -6.07 0.58
N CYS A 11 17.43 -5.24 1.39
CA CYS A 11 16.66 -4.10 0.91
C CYS A 11 17.55 -3.01 0.28
N ALA A 12 18.69 -2.69 0.91
CA ALA A 12 19.59 -1.64 0.41
C ALA A 12 20.34 -2.03 -0.89
N LEU A 13 20.62 -3.32 -1.10
CA LEU A 13 21.29 -3.81 -2.32
C LEU A 13 20.37 -3.82 -3.55
N TRP A 14 19.04 -3.79 -3.37
CA TRP A 14 18.10 -3.89 -4.48
C TRP A 14 17.99 -2.59 -5.30
N ALA A 15 18.14 -1.44 -4.64
CA ALA A 15 18.14 -0.12 -5.28
C ALA A 15 19.34 0.13 -6.22
N ALA A 16 20.40 -0.69 -6.14
CA ALA A 16 21.66 -0.46 -6.87
C ALA A 16 21.75 -1.19 -8.23
N CYS A 17 20.83 -2.11 -8.56
CA CYS A 17 21.03 -3.05 -9.68
C CYS A 17 20.39 -2.65 -11.02
N VAL A 18 19.61 -1.56 -11.08
CA VAL A 18 19.02 -1.09 -12.35
C VAL A 18 19.31 0.40 -12.48
N GLY A 19 19.97 0.80 -13.57
CA GLY A 19 20.34 2.19 -13.88
C GLY A 19 19.17 3.15 -14.12
N CYS A 20 18.03 2.92 -13.47
CA CYS A 20 16.88 3.81 -13.45
C CYS A 20 17.18 4.98 -12.50
N LYS A 21 17.89 5.98 -13.02
CA LYS A 21 17.98 7.28 -12.34
C LYS A 21 16.58 7.88 -12.39
N ARG A 22 15.87 7.83 -11.26
CA ARG A 22 14.67 8.63 -11.00
C ARG A 22 15.01 10.05 -11.47
N HIS A 23 14.43 10.51 -12.57
CA HIS A 23 14.64 11.88 -13.05
C HIS A 23 14.00 12.80 -12.01
N ALA A 24 14.82 13.24 -11.07
CA ALA A 24 14.41 14.18 -10.04
C ALA A 24 14.26 15.57 -10.66
N MET A 25 13.21 15.78 -11.43
CA MET A 25 12.66 17.13 -11.63
C MET A 25 11.81 17.46 -10.41
N ARG A 26 12.49 17.77 -9.30
CA ARG A 26 11.85 18.43 -8.16
C ARG A 26 11.66 19.89 -8.54
N ASP A 27 10.43 20.23 -8.91
CA ASP A 27 10.03 21.63 -9.08
C ASP A 27 10.26 22.38 -7.75
N LYS A 28 10.99 23.48 -7.81
CA LYS A 28 11.43 24.25 -6.63
C LYS A 28 10.31 25.09 -6.01
N ASN A 29 9.11 25.07 -6.61
CA ASN A 29 7.93 25.80 -6.15
C ASN A 29 6.89 24.94 -5.40
N VAL A 30 7.20 23.69 -5.08
CA VAL A 30 6.32 22.86 -4.25
C VAL A 30 6.48 23.28 -2.78
N VAL A 31 5.45 23.90 -2.23
CA VAL A 31 5.29 24.11 -0.77
C VAL A 31 5.58 22.77 -0.07
N PRO A 32 6.40 22.71 0.99
CA PRO A 32 6.71 21.44 1.63
C PRO A 32 5.43 20.81 2.16
N MET A 33 4.92 19.83 1.42
CA MET A 33 3.88 18.94 1.91
C MET A 33 4.40 18.24 3.16
N ALA A 34 3.50 17.89 4.07
CA ALA A 34 3.76 16.85 5.06
C ALA A 34 4.41 15.63 4.36
N GLN A 35 5.29 14.90 5.06
CA GLN A 35 6.01 13.76 4.48
C GLN A 35 5.02 12.78 3.80
N PRO A 36 5.41 12.14 2.67
CA PRO A 36 4.49 11.28 1.93
C PRO A 36 3.99 10.12 2.79
N ILE A 37 2.69 9.82 2.68
CA ILE A 37 2.04 8.76 3.45
C ILE A 37 2.57 7.40 2.96
N PRO A 38 3.11 6.54 3.85
CA PRO A 38 3.57 5.21 3.47
C PRO A 38 2.38 4.30 3.12
N VAL A 39 2.48 3.66 1.96
CA VAL A 39 1.43 2.81 1.39
C VAL A 39 1.99 1.43 1.06
N TRP A 40 1.31 0.37 1.49
CA TRP A 40 1.46 -0.97 0.93
C TRP A 40 0.26 -1.28 0.04
N LEU A 41 0.47 -1.81 -1.16
CA LEU A 41 -0.61 -2.19 -2.08
C LEU A 41 -0.71 -3.72 -2.17
N ASP A 42 -1.90 -4.27 -1.90
CA ASP A 42 -2.24 -5.68 -2.05
C ASP A 42 -3.27 -5.84 -3.17
N CYS A 43 -2.87 -6.45 -4.28
CA CYS A 43 -3.67 -6.42 -5.51
C CYS A 43 -3.58 -7.72 -6.33
N ASP A 44 -4.43 -7.87 -7.34
CA ASP A 44 -4.43 -8.99 -8.27
C ASP A 44 -4.41 -8.52 -9.72
N PRO A 45 -3.30 -7.91 -10.19
CA PRO A 45 -3.34 -6.98 -11.30
C PRO A 45 -4.13 -7.37 -12.55
N GLY A 46 -5.32 -6.77 -12.62
CA GLY A 46 -6.10 -6.42 -13.80
C GLY A 46 -5.80 -4.99 -14.30
N HIS A 47 -6.60 -4.50 -15.24
CA HIS A 47 -6.42 -3.17 -15.85
C HIS A 47 -6.59 -2.01 -14.85
N ASP A 48 -7.52 -2.16 -13.93
CA ASP A 48 -7.81 -1.23 -12.83
C ASP A 48 -6.71 -1.22 -11.77
N ASP A 49 -6.22 -2.38 -11.35
CA ASP A 49 -5.07 -2.48 -10.46
C ASP A 49 -3.80 -1.87 -11.07
N ALA A 50 -3.57 -2.08 -12.37
CA ALA A 50 -2.44 -1.47 -13.08
C ALA A 50 -2.52 0.07 -13.00
N THR A 51 -3.73 0.62 -13.06
CA THR A 51 -3.99 2.05 -12.87
C THR A 51 -3.74 2.45 -11.41
N ALA A 52 -4.16 1.64 -10.44
CA ALA A 52 -3.90 1.88 -9.02
C ALA A 52 -2.40 1.90 -8.69
N ILE A 53 -1.61 0.97 -9.26
CA ILE A 53 -0.15 0.94 -9.13
C ILE A 53 0.48 2.24 -9.68
N LEU A 54 0.06 2.65 -10.89
CA LEU A 54 0.54 3.89 -11.51
C LEU A 54 0.27 5.11 -10.62
N LEU A 55 -0.97 5.23 -10.12
CA LEU A 55 -1.38 6.34 -9.26
C LEU A 55 -0.65 6.31 -7.91
N ALA A 56 -0.57 5.16 -7.25
CA ALA A 56 0.10 5.02 -5.95
C ALA A 56 1.58 5.36 -6.03
N GLY A 57 2.27 4.96 -7.11
CA GLY A 57 3.70 5.21 -7.28
C GLY A 57 4.07 6.62 -7.77
N HIS A 58 3.13 7.36 -8.39
CA HIS A 58 3.38 8.68 -8.97
C HIS A 58 2.66 9.83 -8.26
N THR A 59 1.86 9.56 -7.23
CA THR A 59 1.27 10.60 -6.39
C THR A 59 2.31 11.15 -5.41
N PRO A 60 2.70 12.45 -5.46
CA PRO A 60 3.78 12.98 -4.63
C PRO A 60 3.55 12.87 -3.11
N GLY A 61 2.28 12.81 -2.70
CA GLY A 61 1.88 12.63 -1.30
C GLY A 61 1.89 11.18 -0.81
N LEU A 62 2.23 10.20 -1.66
CA LEU A 62 2.29 8.78 -1.29
C LEU A 62 3.71 8.23 -1.46
N ARG A 63 4.08 7.29 -0.58
CA ARG A 63 5.29 6.50 -0.67
C ARG A 63 4.92 5.03 -0.75
N LEU A 64 4.94 4.47 -1.95
CA LEU A 64 4.72 3.04 -2.16
C LEU A 64 5.88 2.22 -1.59
N LEU A 65 5.63 1.48 -0.51
CA LEU A 65 6.60 0.65 0.20
C LEU A 65 6.90 -0.66 -0.55
N GLY A 66 5.87 -1.21 -1.19
CA GLY A 66 5.91 -2.53 -1.81
C GLY A 66 4.52 -2.96 -2.28
N ILE A 67 4.50 -4.07 -3.00
CA ILE A 67 3.28 -4.70 -3.51
C ILE A 67 3.26 -6.16 -3.06
N SER A 68 2.13 -6.61 -2.52
CA SER A 68 1.78 -8.03 -2.45
C SER A 68 0.73 -8.36 -3.49
N THR A 69 0.74 -9.61 -3.96
CA THR A 69 -0.27 -10.08 -4.91
C THR A 69 -1.11 -11.23 -4.37
N ILE A 70 -2.37 -11.30 -4.80
CA ILE A 70 -3.34 -12.32 -4.40
C ILE A 70 -3.93 -12.97 -5.65
N GLY A 71 -4.23 -14.27 -5.61
CA GLY A 71 -4.99 -14.92 -6.70
C GLY A 71 -6.43 -14.44 -6.70
N GLY A 72 -6.90 -13.94 -7.85
CA GLY A 72 -8.23 -13.35 -8.04
C GLY A 72 -8.53 -13.23 -9.52
N ASN A 73 -8.51 -12.02 -10.10
CA ASN A 73 -8.69 -11.74 -11.54
C ASN A 73 -8.02 -12.79 -12.43
N GLN A 74 -6.78 -13.16 -12.10
CA GLN A 74 -6.13 -14.34 -12.62
C GLN A 74 -5.38 -15.15 -11.55
N THR A 75 -4.82 -16.28 -11.98
CA THR A 75 -3.90 -17.09 -11.17
C THR A 75 -2.79 -16.21 -10.61
N LEU A 76 -2.37 -16.51 -9.37
CA LEU A 76 -1.31 -15.77 -8.67
C LEU A 76 -0.08 -15.56 -9.57
N ALA A 77 0.39 -16.60 -10.26
CA ALA A 77 1.56 -16.50 -11.13
C ALA A 77 1.42 -15.42 -12.22
N LYS A 78 0.23 -15.23 -12.80
CA LYS A 78 -0.01 -14.22 -13.84
C LYS A 78 -0.13 -12.82 -13.23
N VAL A 79 -0.96 -12.65 -12.21
CA VAL A 79 -1.14 -11.33 -11.57
C VAL A 79 0.14 -10.83 -10.91
N THR A 80 0.94 -11.73 -10.33
CA THR A 80 2.28 -11.39 -9.81
C THR A 80 3.23 -10.93 -10.92
N GLN A 81 3.22 -11.58 -12.10
CA GLN A 81 4.01 -11.14 -13.24
C GLN A 81 3.50 -9.79 -13.77
N ASN A 82 2.18 -9.61 -13.87
CA ASN A 82 1.57 -8.34 -14.29
C ASN A 82 1.98 -7.18 -13.38
N ALA A 83 2.05 -7.39 -12.06
CA ALA A 83 2.55 -6.37 -11.11
C ALA A 83 3.98 -5.91 -11.46
N LEU A 84 4.88 -6.86 -11.76
CA LEU A 84 6.26 -6.56 -12.16
C LEU A 84 6.30 -5.83 -13.51
N ASP A 85 5.52 -6.31 -14.48
CA ASP A 85 5.43 -5.75 -15.83
C ASP A 85 4.96 -4.29 -15.78
N VAL A 86 3.94 -3.99 -14.95
CA VAL A 86 3.44 -2.63 -14.70
C VAL A 86 4.53 -1.77 -14.05
N LEU A 87 5.14 -2.22 -12.96
CA LEU A 87 6.18 -1.44 -12.26
C LEU A 87 7.35 -1.09 -13.18
N ASP A 88 7.80 -2.01 -14.04
CA ASP A 88 8.86 -1.73 -15.00
C ASP A 88 8.42 -0.77 -16.10
N ALA A 89 7.20 -0.92 -16.62
CA ALA A 89 6.66 -0.03 -17.64
C ALA A 89 6.51 1.42 -17.14
N VAL A 90 6.21 1.60 -15.85
CA VAL A 90 6.05 2.94 -15.24
C VAL A 90 7.31 3.45 -14.53
N GLY A 91 8.43 2.74 -14.61
CA GLY A 91 9.73 3.18 -14.08
C GLY A 91 9.89 3.09 -12.56
N LEU A 92 9.07 2.29 -11.87
CA LEU A 92 9.13 2.03 -10.43
C LEU A 92 9.94 0.76 -10.13
N CYS A 93 11.20 0.76 -10.58
CA CYS A 93 12.11 -0.39 -10.47
C CYS A 93 12.52 -0.72 -9.02
N ASP A 94 12.38 0.24 -8.11
CA ASP A 94 12.76 0.17 -6.68
C ASP A 94 11.65 -0.34 -5.76
N VAL A 95 10.44 -0.60 -6.29
CA VAL A 95 9.29 -1.10 -5.51
C VAL A 95 9.19 -2.62 -5.57
N GLY A 96 9.33 -3.29 -4.42
CA GLY A 96 9.33 -4.76 -4.30
C GLY A 96 7.97 -5.39 -4.56
N VAL A 97 7.95 -6.59 -5.17
CA VAL A 97 6.74 -7.42 -5.33
C VAL A 97 6.93 -8.75 -4.62
N VAL A 98 5.97 -9.13 -3.76
CA VAL A 98 5.91 -10.46 -3.13
C VAL A 98 4.64 -11.20 -3.55
N ALA A 99 4.76 -12.49 -3.88
CA ALA A 99 3.60 -13.34 -4.14
C ALA A 99 2.92 -13.74 -2.82
N GLY A 100 1.62 -13.47 -2.72
CA GLY A 100 0.79 -13.84 -1.57
C GLY A 100 0.07 -15.17 -1.75
N GLN A 101 -1.19 -15.24 -1.31
CA GLN A 101 -1.96 -16.48 -1.42
C GLN A 101 -2.41 -16.75 -2.86
N PRO A 102 -2.43 -18.01 -3.31
CA PRO A 102 -2.94 -18.36 -4.63
C PRO A 102 -4.45 -18.59 -4.67
N ARG A 103 -5.11 -18.60 -3.50
CA ARG A 103 -6.52 -18.94 -3.35
C ARG A 103 -7.11 -18.33 -2.06
N PRO A 104 -8.44 -18.24 -1.97
CA PRO A 104 -9.15 -17.87 -0.74
C PRO A 104 -8.82 -18.77 0.45
N LEU A 105 -9.14 -18.30 1.66
CA LEU A 105 -8.93 -19.03 2.91
C LEU A 105 -9.60 -20.41 2.89
N MET A 106 -10.90 -20.43 2.61
CA MET A 106 -11.73 -21.64 2.69
C MET A 106 -12.23 -22.14 1.34
N ARG A 107 -12.39 -21.25 0.37
CA ARG A 107 -13.03 -21.57 -0.91
C ARG A 107 -12.03 -22.02 -1.97
N GLY A 108 -12.56 -22.54 -3.08
CA GLY A 108 -11.78 -22.73 -4.29
C GLY A 108 -11.39 -21.40 -4.94
N PRO A 109 -10.38 -21.38 -5.83
CA PRO A 109 -10.04 -20.18 -6.59
C PRO A 109 -11.22 -19.70 -7.43
N LEU A 110 -11.47 -18.40 -7.43
CA LEU A 110 -12.42 -17.73 -8.32
C LEU A 110 -11.61 -16.78 -9.22
N LEU A 111 -11.72 -16.95 -10.54
CA LEU A 111 -10.96 -16.18 -11.54
C LEU A 111 -11.90 -15.47 -12.50
N CYS A 112 -11.42 -14.39 -13.15
CA CYS A 112 -12.22 -13.60 -14.09
C CYS A 112 -11.53 -13.34 -15.44
N PRO A 113 -11.17 -14.41 -16.21
CA PRO A 113 -10.53 -14.23 -17.52
C PRO A 113 -11.45 -13.55 -18.56
N GLU A 114 -12.78 -13.63 -18.37
CA GLU A 114 -13.79 -13.01 -19.24
C GLU A 114 -13.65 -11.47 -19.28
N ILE A 115 -13.20 -10.85 -18.18
CA ILE A 115 -13.05 -9.39 -18.05
C ILE A 115 -11.61 -8.97 -18.37
N HIS A 116 -10.63 -9.68 -17.82
CA HIS A 116 -9.23 -9.26 -17.84
C HIS A 116 -8.36 -9.93 -18.92
N GLY A 117 -8.95 -10.88 -19.67
CA GLY A 117 -8.28 -11.66 -20.69
C GLY A 117 -7.41 -12.78 -20.15
N ASP A 118 -6.78 -13.54 -21.05
CA ASP A 118 -6.03 -14.75 -20.71
C ASP A 118 -4.78 -14.45 -19.88
N THR A 119 -4.17 -13.28 -20.07
CA THR A 119 -3.00 -12.88 -19.31
C THR A 119 -3.35 -12.17 -18.00
N GLY A 120 -4.61 -11.76 -17.82
CA GLY A 120 -5.07 -10.89 -16.73
C GLY A 120 -4.80 -9.41 -16.99
N LEU A 121 -4.05 -9.06 -18.03
CA LEU A 121 -3.83 -7.67 -18.46
C LEU A 121 -3.69 -7.65 -19.98
N ASP A 122 -4.73 -8.10 -20.67
CA ASP A 122 -4.72 -8.20 -22.13
C ASP A 122 -4.80 -6.83 -22.80
N GLY A 123 -4.11 -6.68 -23.94
CA GLY A 123 -4.20 -5.49 -24.78
C GLY A 123 -5.37 -5.52 -25.77
N PRO A 124 -5.62 -4.42 -26.52
CA PRO A 124 -6.74 -4.32 -27.47
C PRO A 124 -6.77 -5.38 -28.59
N GLY A 125 -5.65 -6.06 -28.85
CA GLY A 125 -5.53 -7.15 -29.82
C GLY A 125 -5.48 -8.56 -29.19
N GLY A 126 -5.72 -8.68 -27.89
CA GLY A 126 -5.49 -9.90 -27.11
C GLY A 126 -4.01 -10.12 -26.77
N GLY A 127 -3.76 -10.95 -25.75
CA GLY A 127 -2.41 -11.20 -25.25
C GLY A 127 -1.84 -10.05 -24.42
N ARG A 128 -0.62 -10.21 -23.92
CA ARG A 128 -0.02 -9.32 -22.92
C ARG A 128 0.01 -7.85 -23.37
N LEU A 129 -0.53 -6.95 -22.55
CA LEU A 129 -0.47 -5.51 -22.78
C LEU A 129 0.96 -4.94 -22.65
N LEU A 130 1.74 -5.46 -21.70
CA LEU A 130 3.05 -4.93 -21.34
C LEU A 130 4.19 -5.93 -21.60
N PRO A 131 5.42 -5.45 -21.84
CA PRO A 131 6.59 -6.31 -21.90
C PRO A 131 6.80 -7.06 -20.58
N ARG A 132 7.22 -8.33 -20.68
CA ARG A 132 7.50 -9.13 -19.49
C ARG A 132 8.73 -8.61 -18.76
N SER A 133 8.56 -8.26 -17.49
CA SER A 133 9.64 -7.90 -16.58
C SER A 133 10.53 -9.10 -16.27
N PRO A 134 11.86 -8.94 -16.31
CA PRO A 134 12.81 -9.96 -15.89
C PRO A 134 13.07 -9.97 -14.37
N ARG A 135 12.39 -9.10 -13.60
CA ARG A 135 12.68 -8.91 -12.18
C ARG A 135 12.32 -10.13 -11.35
N ALA A 136 13.15 -10.37 -10.33
CA ALA A 136 12.86 -11.35 -9.30
C ALA A 136 11.89 -10.79 -8.26
N LEU A 137 11.08 -11.68 -7.70
CA LEU A 137 10.21 -11.38 -6.57
C LEU A 137 11.01 -11.23 -5.28
N LEU A 138 10.46 -10.47 -4.34
CA LEU A 138 10.91 -10.51 -2.96
C LEU A 138 10.72 -11.93 -2.41
N PRO A 139 11.76 -12.52 -1.79
CA PRO A 139 11.66 -13.84 -1.22
C PRO A 139 10.85 -13.82 0.08
N GLY A 140 10.11 -14.89 0.36
CA GLY A 140 9.40 -15.09 1.62
C GLY A 140 7.89 -15.27 1.45
N LYS A 141 7.16 -15.24 2.56
CA LYS A 141 5.69 -15.27 2.58
C LYS A 141 5.19 -13.83 2.66
N ALA A 142 4.22 -13.46 1.82
CA ALA A 142 3.72 -12.09 1.73
C ALA A 142 3.42 -11.47 3.10
N ILE A 143 2.68 -12.16 3.98
CA ILE A 143 2.32 -11.63 5.30
C ILE A 143 3.52 -11.19 6.16
N HIS A 144 4.65 -11.90 6.07
CA HIS A 144 5.86 -11.56 6.83
C HIS A 144 6.63 -10.41 6.19
N VAL A 145 6.65 -10.35 4.85
CA VAL A 145 7.26 -9.26 4.10
C VAL A 145 6.47 -7.96 4.29
N MET A 146 5.14 -8.04 4.20
CA MET A 146 4.20 -6.96 4.52
C MET A 146 4.44 -6.45 5.94
N TYR A 147 4.39 -7.33 6.94
CA TYR A 147 4.62 -6.97 8.34
C TYR A 147 5.97 -6.24 8.51
N GLY A 148 7.06 -6.78 7.95
CA GLY A 148 8.39 -6.16 8.09
C GLY A 148 8.43 -4.74 7.53
N ALA A 149 7.88 -4.52 6.34
CA ALA A 149 7.84 -3.19 5.73
C ALA A 149 6.91 -2.21 6.47
N ILE A 150 5.75 -2.70 6.93
CA ILE A 150 4.79 -1.91 7.70
C ILE A 150 5.38 -1.51 9.06
N ALA A 151 5.99 -2.46 9.78
CA ALA A 151 6.63 -2.21 11.06
C ALA A 151 7.76 -1.17 10.93
N GLU A 152 8.64 -1.34 9.93
CA GLU A 152 9.72 -0.38 9.66
C GLU A 152 9.17 1.02 9.35
N ALA A 153 8.14 1.11 8.50
CA ALA A 153 7.52 2.39 8.17
C ALA A 153 6.83 3.03 9.37
N TYR A 154 6.17 2.25 10.22
CA TYR A 154 5.53 2.72 11.44
C TYR A 154 6.56 3.23 12.46
N GLU A 155 7.66 2.49 12.68
CA GLU A 155 8.76 2.94 13.54
C GLU A 155 9.36 4.28 13.08
N GLN A 156 9.52 4.46 11.76
CA GLN A 156 9.99 5.73 11.18
C GLN A 156 9.01 6.88 11.47
N LEU A 157 7.70 6.63 11.41
CA LEU A 157 6.68 7.63 11.71
C LEU A 157 6.69 7.99 13.20
N GLN A 158 6.84 7.01 14.09
CA GLN A 158 6.94 7.24 15.53
C GLN A 158 8.15 8.09 15.92
N GLN A 159 9.31 7.84 15.29
CA GLN A 159 10.52 8.63 15.54
C GLN A 159 10.36 10.09 15.10
N GLN A 160 9.55 10.34 14.06
CA GLN A 160 9.31 11.69 13.53
C GLN A 160 8.36 12.50 14.41
N ASP A 161 7.30 11.88 14.93
CA ASP A 161 6.34 12.54 15.84
C ASP A 161 7.02 13.00 17.14
N GLN A 162 8.09 12.32 17.54
CA GLN A 162 8.89 12.68 18.72
C GLN A 162 9.90 13.81 18.47
N GLN A 163 10.11 14.25 17.23
CA GLN A 163 11.12 15.26 16.89
C GLN A 163 10.53 16.69 16.99
N PRO A 164 11.14 17.62 17.75
CA PRO A 164 10.58 18.96 17.90
C PRO A 164 10.55 19.70 16.54
N PRO A 165 9.54 20.55 16.29
CA PRO A 165 9.42 21.27 15.03
C PRO A 165 10.70 22.07 14.77
N LEU A 166 11.28 21.89 13.59
CA LEU A 166 12.44 22.64 13.14
C LEU A 166 12.13 24.13 13.23
N ALA A 167 12.92 24.87 14.03
CA ALA A 167 12.80 26.32 14.10
C ALA A 167 12.93 26.91 12.68
N PRO A 168 12.08 27.88 12.29
CA PRO A 168 12.18 28.49 10.97
C PRO A 168 13.57 29.10 10.80
N ALA A 169 14.27 28.69 9.74
CA ALA A 169 15.57 29.26 9.40
C ALA A 169 15.39 30.76 9.09
N GLY A 170 15.88 31.63 9.99
CA GLY A 170 15.99 33.06 9.71
C GLY A 170 15.39 34.04 10.73
N MET A 171 15.24 33.70 12.01
CA MET A 171 14.97 34.71 13.05
C MET A 171 16.28 35.10 13.76
N PRO A 172 16.63 36.39 13.87
CA PRO A 172 17.77 36.81 14.69
C PRO A 172 17.49 36.52 16.18
N GLU A 173 18.45 35.90 16.86
CA GLU A 173 18.42 35.69 18.30
C GLU A 173 18.47 37.03 19.02
N GLY A 174 17.33 37.45 19.61
CA GLY A 174 17.30 38.62 20.48
C GLY A 174 15.99 39.41 20.45
N ALA A 175 14.90 38.84 20.98
CA ALA A 175 13.74 39.60 21.41
C ALA A 175 12.96 38.84 22.50
N ALA A 176 13.59 38.64 23.66
CA ALA A 176 12.90 38.27 24.88
C ALA A 176 12.77 39.51 25.76
N ALA A 177 11.60 40.16 25.77
CA ALA A 177 11.06 40.89 26.92
C ALA A 177 9.70 41.52 26.58
N GLY A 178 8.69 41.18 27.38
CA GLY A 178 7.49 42.00 27.59
C GLY A 178 6.26 41.52 26.81
N MET A 179 5.34 40.86 27.51
CA MET A 179 3.89 41.11 27.42
C MET A 179 3.18 40.32 28.51
N SER A 180 2.82 41.03 29.59
CA SER A 180 1.77 40.64 30.52
C SER A 180 0.41 40.83 29.85
N GLY A 181 -0.39 39.78 29.75
CA GLY A 181 -1.76 39.85 29.25
C GLY A 181 -2.42 38.48 29.33
N VAL A 182 -3.36 38.33 30.26
CA VAL A 182 -4.16 37.11 30.44
C VAL A 182 -5.43 37.29 29.61
N ASP A 183 -5.62 36.52 28.54
CA ASP A 183 -6.97 36.23 28.00
C ASP A 183 -7.03 34.88 27.24
N GLY A 184 -7.48 33.86 27.95
CA GLY A 184 -8.69 33.12 27.57
C GLY A 184 -8.69 32.13 26.40
N SER A 185 -7.74 32.11 25.48
CA SER A 185 -7.74 31.16 24.36
C SER A 185 -6.56 30.20 24.42
N ARG A 186 -6.62 29.25 25.35
CA ARG A 186 -5.84 28.01 25.19
C ARG A 186 -6.30 27.38 23.87
N PRO A 187 -5.41 27.10 22.90
CA PRO A 187 -5.81 26.25 21.79
C PRO A 187 -6.35 24.97 22.42
N ILE A 188 -7.58 24.61 22.04
CA ILE A 188 -8.16 23.31 22.36
C ILE A 188 -7.12 22.30 21.91
N ALA A 189 -6.43 21.69 22.87
CA ALA A 189 -5.57 20.55 22.59
C ALA A 189 -6.49 19.50 21.95
N THR A 190 -6.32 19.31 20.65
CA THR A 190 -6.97 18.25 19.88
C THR A 190 -6.55 16.93 20.51
N LYS A 191 -7.42 16.37 21.35
CA LYS A 191 -7.17 15.08 21.97
C LYS A 191 -7.47 13.98 20.96
N ALA A 192 -6.39 13.27 20.60
CA ALA A 192 -6.29 11.95 19.98
C ALA A 192 -6.90 11.79 18.57
N SER A 193 -6.04 11.78 17.53
CA SER A 193 -6.07 10.74 16.47
C SER A 193 -5.15 10.97 15.26
N ASP A 194 -4.45 12.10 15.11
CA ASP A 194 -3.66 12.34 13.88
C ASP A 194 -2.28 11.67 13.88
N VAL A 195 -2.18 10.47 14.48
CA VAL A 195 -0.99 9.63 14.29
C VAL A 195 -1.02 9.19 12.84
N ILE A 196 -0.09 9.68 12.02
CA ILE A 196 0.07 9.21 10.65
C ILE A 196 0.29 7.70 10.70
N LYS A 197 -0.64 6.93 10.15
CA LYS A 197 -0.59 5.47 10.05
C LYS A 197 -0.06 5.04 8.69
N VAL A 198 0.40 3.79 8.62
CA VAL A 198 0.71 3.16 7.33
C VAL A 198 -0.61 2.75 6.68
N ARG A 199 -0.77 3.02 5.38
CA ARG A 199 -1.99 2.65 4.65
C ARG A 199 -1.80 1.33 3.92
N LEU A 200 -2.64 0.35 4.22
CA LEU A 200 -2.77 -0.87 3.43
C LEU A 200 -3.91 -0.67 2.44
N ILE A 201 -3.59 -0.61 1.15
CA ILE A 201 -4.58 -0.50 0.08
C ILE A 201 -4.80 -1.90 -0.51
N CYS A 202 -6.03 -2.40 -0.45
CA CYS A 202 -6.40 -3.70 -1.02
C CYS A 202 -7.29 -3.48 -2.25
N THR A 203 -6.87 -3.94 -3.42
CA THR A 203 -7.68 -3.87 -4.64
C THR A 203 -8.11 -5.23 -5.18
N GLY A 204 -7.67 -6.31 -4.51
CA GLY A 204 -8.14 -7.68 -4.75
C GLY A 204 -8.83 -8.31 -3.54
N ALA A 205 -8.98 -9.63 -3.56
CA ALA A 205 -9.52 -10.39 -2.44
C ALA A 205 -8.72 -10.18 -1.14
N LEU A 206 -9.40 -10.07 -0.02
CA LEU A 206 -8.83 -9.65 1.27
C LEU A 206 -8.01 -10.73 2.01
N THR A 207 -7.65 -11.83 1.35
CA THR A 207 -7.00 -12.99 1.95
C THR A 207 -5.66 -12.67 2.62
N ASN A 208 -4.79 -11.91 1.95
CA ASN A 208 -3.48 -11.54 2.51
C ASN A 208 -3.66 -10.59 3.71
N ALA A 209 -4.56 -9.61 3.60
CA ALA A 209 -4.88 -8.67 4.68
C ALA A 209 -5.46 -9.38 5.92
N ALA A 210 -6.42 -10.30 5.73
CA ALA A 210 -6.99 -11.10 6.80
C ALA A 210 -5.93 -11.94 7.52
N LEU A 211 -5.03 -12.57 6.78
CA LEU A 211 -3.93 -13.34 7.35
C LEU A 211 -2.92 -12.44 8.09
N LEU A 212 -2.58 -11.27 7.56
CA LEU A 212 -1.71 -10.30 8.23
C LEU A 212 -2.30 -9.90 9.59
N LEU A 213 -3.57 -9.47 9.61
CA LEU A 213 -4.25 -9.03 10.84
C LEU A 213 -4.44 -10.17 11.85
N THR A 214 -4.60 -11.41 11.36
CA THR A 214 -4.76 -12.59 12.24
C THR A 214 -3.42 -13.02 12.86
N VAL A 215 -2.34 -13.01 12.08
CA VAL A 215 -1.02 -13.46 12.52
C VAL A 215 -0.30 -12.40 13.35
N TYR A 216 -0.53 -11.12 13.03
CA TYR A 216 0.11 -9.97 13.67
C TYR A 216 -0.95 -8.96 14.16
N PRO A 217 -1.71 -9.27 15.23
CA PRO A 217 -2.81 -8.42 15.68
C PRO A 217 -2.39 -7.00 16.07
N GLU A 218 -1.13 -6.78 16.46
CA GLU A 218 -0.57 -5.47 16.79
C GLU A 218 -0.60 -4.47 15.62
N VAL A 219 -0.65 -4.95 14.37
CA VAL A 219 -0.67 -4.07 13.18
C VAL A 219 -1.97 -3.27 13.07
N VAL A 220 -3.04 -3.66 13.78
CA VAL A 220 -4.32 -2.93 13.84
C VAL A 220 -4.11 -1.49 14.31
N ASP A 221 -3.18 -1.27 15.25
CA ASP A 221 -2.87 0.06 15.76
C ASP A 221 -1.99 0.88 14.80
N TRP A 222 -1.31 0.22 13.86
CA TRP A 222 -0.34 0.83 12.95
C TRP A 222 -0.95 1.17 11.59
N LEU A 223 -2.07 0.53 11.25
CA LEU A 223 -2.66 0.56 9.92
C LEU A 223 -3.96 1.37 9.85
N GLU A 224 -4.17 1.95 8.68
CA GLU A 224 -5.49 2.16 8.09
C GLU A 224 -5.61 1.29 6.86
N VAL A 225 -6.78 0.67 6.67
CA VAL A 225 -7.04 -0.16 5.50
C VAL A 225 -8.03 0.56 4.59
N ALA A 226 -7.67 0.71 3.32
CA ALA A 226 -8.58 1.15 2.27
C ALA A 226 -8.76 0.00 1.28
N LEU A 227 -9.98 -0.42 1.02
CA LEU A 227 -10.26 -1.53 0.11
C LEU A 227 -11.18 -1.11 -1.02
N MET A 228 -10.91 -1.62 -2.23
CA MET A 228 -11.88 -1.66 -3.31
C MET A 228 -12.64 -2.99 -3.22
N GLY A 229 -13.94 -2.89 -3.03
CA GLY A 229 -14.79 -4.06 -2.96
C GLY A 229 -16.09 -3.80 -2.21
N GLY A 230 -17.05 -4.69 -2.44
CA GLY A 230 -18.39 -4.57 -1.90
C GLY A 230 -19.31 -3.66 -2.72
N CYS A 231 -20.58 -3.66 -2.35
CA CYS A 231 -21.62 -2.83 -2.93
C CYS A 231 -22.69 -2.58 -1.87
N MET A 232 -23.29 -1.39 -1.89
CA MET A 232 -24.46 -1.08 -1.07
C MET A 232 -25.77 -1.40 -1.79
N GLY A 233 -25.75 -1.35 -3.13
CA GLY A 233 -26.86 -1.65 -4.02
C GLY A 233 -26.63 -2.93 -4.81
N VAL A 234 -26.27 -2.76 -6.09
CA VAL A 234 -26.21 -3.86 -7.06
C VAL A 234 -24.79 -4.41 -7.15
N GLY A 235 -24.67 -5.73 -7.11
CA GLY A 235 -23.39 -6.43 -7.32
C GLY A 235 -23.03 -6.62 -8.79
N ASN A 236 -21.76 -6.94 -9.05
CA ASN A 236 -21.24 -7.24 -10.40
C ASN A 236 -21.18 -8.76 -10.69
N THR A 237 -21.09 -9.60 -9.66
CA THR A 237 -20.96 -11.07 -9.77
C THR A 237 -22.16 -11.82 -9.22
N GLY A 238 -23.07 -11.09 -8.59
CA GLY A 238 -24.39 -11.54 -8.19
C GLY A 238 -25.29 -10.32 -7.94
N PRO A 239 -26.56 -10.52 -7.58
CA PRO A 239 -27.50 -9.40 -7.42
C PRO A 239 -27.05 -8.34 -6.41
N VAL A 240 -26.32 -8.76 -5.37
CA VAL A 240 -25.91 -7.93 -4.21
C VAL A 240 -24.47 -8.22 -3.76
N VAL A 241 -23.65 -8.83 -4.63
CA VAL A 241 -22.28 -9.25 -4.28
C VAL A 241 -21.30 -8.73 -5.31
N GLU A 242 -20.19 -8.18 -4.79
CA GLU A 242 -19.05 -7.72 -5.56
C GLU A 242 -17.94 -8.80 -5.58
N PHE A 243 -17.20 -8.90 -6.68
CA PHE A 243 -16.19 -9.94 -6.98
C PHE A 243 -15.12 -10.14 -5.90
N ASN A 244 -14.45 -9.08 -5.42
CA ASN A 244 -13.40 -9.18 -4.41
C ASN A 244 -13.94 -9.76 -3.10
N ILE A 245 -15.11 -9.28 -2.67
CA ILE A 245 -15.77 -9.82 -1.48
C ILE A 245 -16.26 -11.25 -1.72
N GLN A 246 -16.81 -11.56 -2.89
CA GLN A 246 -17.29 -12.91 -3.23
C GLN A 246 -16.16 -13.95 -3.25
N THR A 247 -14.98 -13.54 -3.70
CA THR A 247 -13.81 -14.40 -3.86
C THR A 247 -13.39 -14.98 -2.51
N ASP A 248 -13.34 -14.14 -1.46
CA ASP A 248 -13.02 -14.59 -0.10
C ASP A 248 -13.86 -13.87 0.98
N PRO A 249 -15.15 -14.25 1.15
CA PRO A 249 -16.03 -13.61 2.12
C PRO A 249 -15.58 -13.87 3.56
N GLU A 250 -14.90 -15.00 3.81
CA GLU A 250 -14.37 -15.33 5.12
C GLU A 250 -13.21 -14.40 5.48
N ALA A 251 -12.29 -14.12 4.55
CA ALA A 251 -11.28 -13.09 4.74
C ALA A 251 -11.89 -11.70 4.88
N ALA A 252 -12.89 -11.35 4.07
CA ALA A 252 -13.59 -10.09 4.21
C ALA A 252 -14.17 -9.91 5.62
N LYS A 253 -14.90 -10.91 6.13
CA LYS A 253 -15.43 -10.90 7.49
C LYS A 253 -14.34 -10.62 8.54
N ILE A 254 -13.18 -11.28 8.44
CA ILE A 254 -12.04 -11.06 9.35
C ILE A 254 -11.58 -9.60 9.29
N VAL A 255 -11.40 -9.03 8.09
CA VAL A 255 -10.96 -7.64 7.95
C VAL A 255 -11.99 -6.65 8.51
N PHE A 256 -13.27 -6.81 8.17
CA PHE A 256 -14.35 -5.95 8.65
C PHE A 256 -14.53 -6.01 10.18
N GLU A 257 -14.22 -7.14 10.81
CA GLU A 257 -14.34 -7.35 12.26
C GLU A 257 -13.03 -7.11 13.03
N SER A 258 -11.93 -6.79 12.34
CA SER A 258 -10.59 -6.68 12.94
C SER A 258 -10.39 -5.47 13.86
N GLY A 259 -11.27 -4.46 13.78
CA GLY A 259 -11.14 -3.19 14.51
C GLY A 259 -10.14 -2.20 13.88
N VAL A 260 -9.51 -2.55 12.76
CA VAL A 260 -8.67 -1.61 12.00
C VAL A 260 -9.54 -0.50 11.41
N PRO A 261 -9.09 0.78 11.41
CA PRO A 261 -9.77 1.83 10.67
C PRO A 261 -9.90 1.44 9.20
N LEU A 262 -11.14 1.39 8.71
CA LEU A 262 -11.48 0.83 7.41
C LEU A 262 -12.19 1.85 6.53
N THR A 263 -11.73 2.01 5.30
CA THR A 263 -12.45 2.71 4.24
C THR A 263 -12.80 1.71 3.14
N MET A 264 -14.10 1.58 2.84
CA MET A 264 -14.59 0.78 1.72
C MET A 264 -14.88 1.69 0.54
N VAL A 265 -14.31 1.37 -0.62
CA VAL A 265 -14.62 1.95 -1.92
C VAL A 265 -15.44 0.90 -2.69
N PRO A 266 -16.78 0.99 -2.64
CA PRO A 266 -17.64 -0.01 -3.27
C PRO A 266 -17.79 0.24 -4.78
N LEU A 267 -18.72 -0.48 -5.43
CA LEU A 267 -19.07 -0.28 -6.83
C LEU A 267 -19.76 1.07 -7.13
N GLU A 268 -20.36 1.70 -6.13
CA GLU A 268 -21.02 3.01 -6.23
C GLU A 268 -20.03 4.19 -6.22
#